data_AF-A0A8S1A049-F1
#
_entry.id   AF-A0A8S1A049-F1
#
_cell.length_a   1.000
_cell.length_b   1.000
_cell.length_c   1.000
_cell.angle_alpha   90.00
_cell.angle_beta   90.00
_cell.angle_gamma   90.00
#
_symmetry.space_group_name_H-M   'P 1'
#
loop_
_entity.id
_entity.type
_entity.pdbx_description
1 polymer ?
#
loop_
_entity_poly.entity_id
_entity_poly.type
_entity_poly.pdbx_seq_one_letter_code
_entity_poly.pdbx_strand_id
1 'polypeptide(L)'
;MHLNWALLGVRLYLKVSSEVIESDIANQDIEFKCIPAYSPHFGGIWEAAIKSMKHLLRRVMSLTHLTYEEFAKCPAKVQAILNSRPLTPLSTDRSDLTCHTPLHLVLGRALRQFLDQTSVTLTHRDCHASTVSRS
;
A
#
# COMPACT_ATOMS: atom_id res chain seq x y z
N MET A 1 33.05 17.44 14.40
CA MET A 1 33.10 17.56 12.92
C MET A 1 32.99 16.19 12.23
N HIS A 2 31.92 15.40 12.45
CA HIS A 2 31.89 13.99 11.95
C HIS A 2 30.57 13.51 11.32
N LEU A 3 29.64 14.41 10.99
CA LEU A 3 28.32 14.07 10.42
C LEU A 3 28.12 14.52 8.96
N ASN A 4 29.10 15.18 8.33
CA ASN A 4 28.94 15.72 6.98
C ASN A 4 29.16 14.70 5.86
N TRP A 5 29.88 13.60 6.12
CA TRP A 5 30.24 12.65 5.06
C TRP A 5 29.04 11.84 4.54
N ALA A 6 28.12 11.44 5.43
CA ALA A 6 26.91 10.71 5.04
C ALA A 6 25.95 11.59 4.24
N LEU A 7 25.78 12.86 4.64
CA LEU A 7 24.95 13.83 3.93
C LEU A 7 25.56 14.24 2.58
N LEU A 8 26.89 14.38 2.49
CA LEU A 8 27.56 14.57 1.19
C LEU A 8 27.36 13.35 0.29
N GLY A 9 27.51 12.13 0.81
CA GLY A 9 27.33 10.91 0.04
C GLY A 9 25.91 10.78 -0.53
N VAL A 10 24.88 11.04 0.28
CA VAL A 10 23.49 11.06 -0.18
C VAL A 10 23.25 12.17 -1.22
N ARG A 11 23.82 13.36 -1.00
CA ARG A 11 23.69 14.49 -1.94
C ARG A 11 24.38 14.24 -3.27
N LEU A 12 25.56 13.62 -3.27
CA LEU A 12 26.27 13.17 -4.47
C LEU A 12 25.50 12.08 -5.20
N TYR A 13 24.99 11.08 -4.46
CA TYR A 13 24.18 10.01 -5.03
C TYR A 13 22.93 10.56 -5.72
N LEU A 14 22.19 11.46 -5.06
CA LEU A 14 21.00 12.10 -5.64
C LEU A 14 21.33 12.92 -6.88
N LYS A 15 22.50 13.58 -6.92
CA LYS A 15 22.90 14.40 -8.07
C LYS A 15 23.32 13.54 -9.26
N VAL A 16 24.09 12.48 -9.01
CA VAL A 16 24.51 11.52 -10.05
C VAL A 16 23.32 10.74 -10.59
N SER A 17 22.37 10.34 -9.74
CA SER A 17 21.16 9.66 -10.20
C SER A 17 20.20 10.59 -10.95
N SER A 18 20.18 11.89 -10.63
CA SER A 18 19.32 12.87 -11.30
C SER A 18 19.56 12.93 -12.80
N GLU A 19 20.82 12.97 -13.25
CA GLU A 19 21.14 13.13 -14.69
C GLU A 19 20.65 11.95 -15.53
N VAL A 20 20.84 10.72 -15.03
CA VAL A 20 20.35 9.51 -15.70
C VAL A 20 18.82 9.49 -15.71
N ILE A 21 18.20 9.74 -14.55
CA ILE A 21 16.75 9.73 -14.38
C ILE A 21 16.08 10.80 -15.26
N GLU A 22 16.65 12.00 -15.32
CA GLU A 22 16.11 13.11 -16.13
C GLU A 22 16.12 12.76 -17.62
N SER A 23 17.19 12.13 -18.12
CA SER A 23 17.27 11.70 -19.52
C SER A 23 16.22 10.64 -19.87
N ASP A 24 16.01 9.66 -18.99
CA ASP A 24 15.02 8.59 -19.20
C ASP A 24 13.58 9.10 -19.09
N ILE A 25 13.32 10.02 -18.15
CA ILE A 25 12.02 10.66 -17.94
C ILE A 25 11.66 11.55 -19.13
N ALA A 26 12.63 12.32 -19.65
CA ALA A 26 12.44 13.15 -20.85
C ALA A 26 12.12 12.31 -22.09
N ASN A 27 12.74 11.13 -22.23
CA ASN A 27 12.44 10.19 -23.33
C ASN A 27 11.02 9.61 -23.25
N GLN A 28 10.37 9.66 -22.09
CA GLN A 28 9.02 9.15 -21.86
C GLN A 28 7.96 10.27 -21.86
N ASP A 29 8.33 11.51 -22.21
CA ASP A 29 7.47 12.70 -22.11
C ASP A 29 6.88 12.91 -20.70
N ILE A 30 7.61 12.49 -19.67
CA ILE A 30 7.21 12.65 -18.27
C ILE A 30 7.84 13.94 -17.73
N GLU A 31 7.05 14.78 -17.07
CA GLU A 31 7.55 15.99 -16.40
C GLU A 31 7.73 15.71 -14.89
N PHE A 32 8.96 15.72 -14.39
CA PHE A 32 9.23 15.55 -12.96
C PHE A 32 9.19 16.89 -12.22
N LYS A 33 8.41 16.97 -11.14
CA LYS A 33 8.29 18.17 -10.29
C LYS A 33 8.59 17.84 -8.83
N CYS A 34 9.59 18.50 -8.27
CA CYS A 34 9.83 18.47 -6.84
C CYS A 34 8.76 19.27 -6.08
N ILE A 35 8.40 18.79 -4.89
CA ILE A 35 7.60 19.59 -3.97
C ILE A 35 8.39 20.84 -3.54
N PRO A 36 7.72 22.00 -3.31
CA PRO A 36 8.41 23.20 -2.85
C PRO A 36 9.09 22.95 -1.50
N ALA A 37 10.26 23.57 -1.30
CA ALA A 37 10.97 23.48 -0.03
C ALA A 37 10.06 23.93 1.13
N TYR A 38 10.19 23.28 2.29
CA TYR A 38 9.42 23.58 3.50
C TYR A 38 7.89 23.48 3.34
N SER A 39 7.41 22.72 2.35
CA SER A 39 5.99 22.56 2.09
C SER A 39 5.51 21.12 2.36
N PRO A 40 5.52 20.66 3.62
CA PRO A 40 5.21 19.27 4.00
C PRO A 40 3.78 18.85 3.62
N HIS A 41 2.86 19.81 3.52
CA HIS A 41 1.47 19.54 3.15
C HIS A 41 1.30 18.98 1.73
N PHE A 42 2.24 19.26 0.82
CA PHE A 42 2.20 18.70 -0.55
C PHE A 42 2.43 17.18 -0.55
N GLY A 43 2.98 16.62 0.54
CA GLY A 43 3.27 15.20 0.63
C GLY A 43 2.24 14.35 1.38
N GLY A 44 1.20 14.96 1.95
CA GLY A 44 0.33 14.27 2.91
C GLY A 44 -0.34 13.00 2.37
N ILE A 45 -0.74 12.99 1.09
CA ILE A 45 -1.41 11.84 0.47
C ILE A 45 -0.48 10.63 0.37
N TRP A 46 0.72 10.80 -0.20
CA TRP A 46 1.65 9.68 -0.37
C TRP A 46 2.26 9.24 0.97
N GLU A 47 2.47 10.17 1.92
CA GLU A 47 2.86 9.84 3.29
C GLU A 47 1.79 9.01 4.02
N ALA A 48 0.51 9.36 3.88
CA ALA A 48 -0.60 8.59 4.43
C ALA A 48 -0.71 7.19 3.81
N ALA A 49 -0.44 7.06 2.50
CA ALA A 49 -0.36 5.76 1.82
C ALA A 49 0.80 4.92 2.38
N ILE A 50 1.99 5.50 2.54
CA ILE A 50 3.15 4.83 3.15
C ILE A 50 2.84 4.40 4.59
N LYS A 51 2.19 5.25 5.38
CA LYS A 51 1.78 4.93 6.75
C LYS A 51 0.85 3.71 6.77
N SER A 52 -0.12 3.65 5.86
CA SER A 52 -1.07 2.54 5.73
C SER A 52 -0.38 1.23 5.32
N MET A 53 0.52 1.29 4.33
CA MET A 53 1.35 0.16 3.89
C MET A 53 2.19 -0.39 5.05
N LYS A 54 2.94 0.49 5.75
CA LYS A 54 3.77 0.09 6.89
C LYS A 54 2.95 -0.53 8.01
N HIS A 55 1.77 0.00 8.29
CA HIS A 55 0.85 -0.53 9.31
C HIS A 55 0.44 -1.97 9.01
N LEU A 56 0.02 -2.25 7.77
CA LEU A 56 -0.37 -3.59 7.35
C LEU A 56 0.82 -4.56 7.34
N LEU A 57 1.97 -4.13 6.83
CA LEU A 57 3.19 -4.95 6.84
C LEU A 57 3.61 -5.33 8.26
N ARG A 58 3.58 -4.38 9.20
CA ARG A 58 3.91 -4.66 10.62
C ARG A 58 3.00 -5.71 11.22
N ARG A 59 1.69 -5.66 10.93
CA ARG A 59 0.74 -6.67 11.38
C ARG A 59 1.05 -8.05 10.81
N VAL A 60 1.31 -8.14 9.52
CA VAL A 60 1.66 -9.41 8.87
C VAL A 60 2.95 -9.99 9.46
N MET A 61 3.99 -9.17 9.62
CA MET A 61 5.27 -9.60 10.20
C MET A 61 5.17 -9.97 11.69
N SER A 62 4.26 -9.34 12.45
CA SER A 62 4.11 -9.61 13.88
C SER A 62 3.42 -10.95 14.18
N LEU A 63 2.72 -11.53 13.21
CA LEU A 63 1.90 -12.72 13.41
C LEU A 63 2.61 -14.02 13.00
N THR A 64 3.65 -13.94 12.16
CA THR A 64 4.29 -15.10 11.54
C THR A 64 5.77 -14.88 11.29
N HIS A 65 6.59 -15.92 11.51
CA HIS A 65 7.98 -15.95 11.02
C HIS A 65 7.97 -16.21 9.52
N LEU A 66 8.33 -15.21 8.74
CA LEU A 66 8.34 -15.27 7.28
C LEU A 66 9.74 -15.63 6.77
N THR A 67 9.80 -16.51 5.78
CA THR A 67 11.01 -16.68 4.95
C THR A 67 11.23 -15.45 4.06
N TYR A 68 12.43 -15.32 3.49
CA TYR A 68 12.74 -14.22 2.57
C TYR A 68 11.77 -14.16 1.37
N GLU A 69 11.45 -15.30 0.78
CA GLU A 69 10.55 -15.36 -0.38
C GLU A 69 9.12 -14.95 -0.04
N GLU A 70 8.64 -15.30 1.16
CA GLU A 70 7.32 -14.91 1.63
C GLU A 70 7.27 -13.42 1.93
N PHE A 71 8.31 -12.90 2.60
CA PHE A 71 8.45 -11.48 2.87
C PHE A 71 8.51 -10.66 1.58
N ALA A 72 9.23 -11.11 0.56
CA ALA A 72 9.29 -10.45 -0.75
C ALA A 72 7.91 -10.33 -1.42
N LYS A 73 6.99 -11.27 -1.15
CA LYS A 73 5.63 -11.27 -1.69
C LYS A 73 4.64 -10.47 -0.82
N CYS A 74 4.95 -10.21 0.44
CA CYS A 74 4.06 -9.48 1.36
C CYS A 74 3.66 -8.08 0.87
N PRO A 75 4.58 -7.22 0.38
CA PRO A 75 4.21 -5.90 -0.15
C PRO A 75 3.16 -5.95 -1.26
N ALA A 76 3.25 -6.93 -2.18
CA ALA A 76 2.28 -7.09 -3.25
C ALA A 76 0.89 -7.46 -2.73
N LYS A 77 0.81 -8.34 -1.72
CA LYS A 77 -0.45 -8.67 -1.04
C LYS A 77 -1.05 -7.45 -0.33
N VAL A 78 -0.21 -6.68 0.37
CA VAL A 78 -0.66 -5.45 1.05
C VAL A 78 -1.12 -4.40 0.05
N GLN A 79 -0.42 -4.23 -1.07
CA GLN A 79 -0.83 -3.34 -2.15
C GLN A 79 -2.20 -3.74 -2.71
N ALA A 80 -2.44 -5.03 -2.94
CA ALA A 80 -3.74 -5.52 -3.39
C ALA A 80 -4.86 -5.16 -2.40
N ILE A 81 -4.62 -5.31 -1.09
CA ILE A 81 -5.56 -4.91 -0.03
C ILE A 81 -5.82 -3.39 -0.03
N LEU A 82 -4.76 -2.58 -0.14
CA LEU A 82 -4.91 -1.13 -0.17
C LEU A 82 -5.71 -0.67 -1.41
N ASN A 83 -5.46 -1.29 -2.56
CA ASN A 83 -6.11 -0.95 -3.82
C ASN A 83 -7.57 -1.43 -3.91
N SER A 84 -7.94 -2.52 -3.23
CA SER A 84 -9.32 -3.03 -3.18
C SER A 84 -10.16 -2.47 -2.04
N ARG A 85 -9.57 -1.66 -1.15
CA ARG A 85 -10.26 -1.13 0.03
C ARG A 85 -11.46 -0.26 -0.38
N PRO A 86 -12.66 -0.48 0.20
CA PRO A 86 -13.82 0.37 -0.05
C PRO A 86 -13.59 1.78 0.49
N LEU A 87 -13.86 2.80 -0.34
CA LEU A 87 -13.82 4.22 0.03
C LEU A 87 -15.23 4.78 0.26
N THR A 88 -16.14 4.56 -0.69
CA THR A 88 -17.48 5.15 -0.68
C THR A 88 -18.44 4.24 -1.44
N PRO A 89 -19.69 4.03 -1.00
CA PRO A 89 -20.68 3.27 -1.77
C PRO A 89 -20.97 3.95 -3.13
N LEU A 90 -21.27 3.15 -4.17
CA LEU A 90 -21.66 3.68 -5.49
C LEU A 90 -23.12 4.12 -5.53
N SER A 91 -23.96 3.46 -4.73
CA SER A 91 -25.41 3.65 -4.72
C SER A 91 -25.90 4.04 -3.33
N THR A 92 -27.06 4.69 -3.29
CA THR A 92 -27.79 4.98 -2.06
C THR A 92 -28.68 3.82 -1.62
N ASP A 93 -28.88 2.83 -2.49
CA ASP A 93 -29.59 1.61 -2.13
C ASP A 93 -28.79 0.80 -1.10
N ARG A 94 -29.44 0.43 -0.01
CA ARG A 94 -28.83 -0.38 1.06
C ARG A 94 -28.58 -1.82 0.62
N SER A 95 -29.25 -2.29 -0.42
CA SER A 95 -29.06 -3.64 -0.95
C SER A 95 -27.86 -3.76 -1.89
N ASP A 96 -27.37 -2.63 -2.41
CA ASP A 96 -26.21 -2.58 -3.29
C ASP A 96 -24.91 -2.49 -2.47
N LEU A 97 -24.10 -3.55 -2.55
CA LEU A 97 -22.82 -3.66 -1.85
C LEU A 97 -21.64 -3.14 -2.69
N THR A 98 -21.89 -2.53 -3.85
CA THR A 98 -20.82 -2.00 -4.69
C THR A 98 -20.20 -0.72 -4.09
N CYS A 99 -18.88 -0.61 -4.20
CA CYS A 99 -18.13 0.51 -3.63
C CYS A 99 -17.01 1.02 -4.55
N HIS A 100 -16.69 2.29 -4.42
CA HIS A 100 -15.54 2.91 -5.04
C HIS A 100 -14.30 2.47 -4.28
N THR A 101 -13.34 1.90 -5.00
CA THR A 101 -12.03 1.53 -4.46
C THR A 101 -10.97 2.47 -5.07
N PRO A 102 -9.78 2.63 -4.47
CA PRO A 102 -8.70 3.40 -5.08
C PRO A 102 -8.39 2.94 -6.51
N LEU A 103 -8.48 1.63 -6.75
CA LEU A 103 -8.23 1.06 -8.06
C LEU A 103 -9.31 1.43 -9.09
N HIS A 104 -10.57 1.56 -8.67
CA HIS A 104 -11.63 2.07 -9.54
C HIS A 104 -11.34 3.50 -10.01
N LEU A 105 -10.74 4.34 -9.15
CA LEU A 105 -10.39 5.71 -9.50
C LEU A 105 -9.26 5.79 -10.53
N VAL A 106 -8.28 4.89 -10.44
CA VAL A 106 -7.14 4.87 -11.39
C VAL A 106 -7.54 4.28 -12.74
N LEU A 107 -8.35 3.22 -12.74
CA LEU A 107 -8.71 2.49 -13.96
C LEU A 107 -10.01 2.98 -14.62
N GLY A 108 -10.81 3.79 -13.92
CA GLY A 108 -12.13 4.25 -14.36
C GLY A 108 -13.19 3.13 -14.42
N ARG A 109 -12.89 1.92 -13.95
CA ARG A 109 -13.79 0.76 -13.98
C ARG A 109 -13.53 -0.19 -12.84
N ALA A 110 -14.52 -1.03 -12.54
CA ALA A 110 -14.33 -2.12 -11.61
C ALA A 110 -13.36 -3.17 -12.17
N LEU A 111 -12.33 -3.53 -11.39
CA LEU A 111 -11.67 -4.80 -11.64
C LEU A 111 -12.64 -5.88 -11.17
N ARG A 112 -13.17 -6.65 -12.11
CA ARG A 112 -13.72 -7.97 -11.80
C ARG A 112 -12.59 -8.76 -11.19
N GLN A 113 -12.59 -8.87 -9.88
CA GLN A 113 -11.62 -9.67 -9.15
C GLN A 113 -11.70 -11.08 -9.75
N PHE A 114 -10.66 -11.51 -10.45
CA PHE A 114 -10.39 -12.93 -10.63
C PHE A 114 -9.99 -13.46 -9.24
N LEU A 115 -10.97 -13.61 -8.36
CA LEU A 115 -10.88 -14.50 -7.23
C LEU A 115 -11.61 -15.78 -7.64
N ASP A 116 -10.99 -16.52 -8.54
CA ASP A 116 -11.09 -17.97 -8.43
C ASP A 116 -9.70 -18.47 -8.03
N GLN A 117 -9.68 -19.48 -7.16
CA GLN A 117 -8.50 -20.09 -6.51
C GLN A 117 -8.03 -19.39 -5.23
N THR A 118 -8.90 -19.34 -4.23
CA THR A 118 -8.72 -20.10 -2.97
C THR A 118 -9.92 -19.82 -2.08
N SER A 119 -10.83 -20.78 -2.02
CA SER A 119 -11.95 -20.82 -1.08
C SER A 119 -11.43 -20.86 0.35
N VAL A 120 -11.18 -19.70 0.95
CA VAL A 120 -11.23 -19.57 2.41
C VAL A 120 -12.68 -19.24 2.74
N THR A 121 -13.47 -20.27 3.01
CA THR A 121 -14.79 -20.15 3.62
C THR A 121 -14.62 -19.46 4.98
N LEU A 122 -14.84 -18.14 5.01
CA LEU A 122 -15.10 -17.44 6.26
C LEU A 122 -16.51 -17.83 6.72
N THR A 123 -16.62 -18.96 7.42
CA THR A 123 -17.84 -19.29 8.17
C THR A 123 -17.91 -18.39 9.39
N HIS A 124 -19.00 -17.62 9.49
CA HIS A 124 -19.41 -16.80 10.62
C HIS A 124 -19.76 -17.65 11.86
N ARG A 125 -18.86 -18.52 12.34
CA ARG A 125 -19.08 -19.34 13.52
C ARG A 125 -17.77 -19.57 14.28
N ASP A 126 -17.21 -18.51 14.86
CA ASP A 126 -16.22 -18.62 15.94
C ASP A 126 -16.36 -17.47 16.96
N CYS A 127 -17.60 -17.08 17.26
CA CYS A 127 -17.92 -16.21 18.38
C CYS A 127 -19.13 -16.78 19.10
N HIS A 128 -18.91 -17.77 19.97
CA HIS A 128 -19.64 -18.00 21.24
C HIS A 128 -19.36 -19.43 21.75
N ALA A 129 -18.70 -19.53 22.90
CA ALA A 129 -19.15 -20.29 24.08
C ALA A 129 -17.95 -20.81 24.89
N SER A 130 -17.55 -20.03 25.88
CA SER A 130 -16.87 -20.53 27.07
C SER A 130 -17.89 -21.31 27.90
N THR A 131 -17.82 -22.63 27.97
CA THR A 131 -18.33 -23.43 29.11
C THR A 131 -17.60 -24.78 29.12
N VAL A 132 -16.59 -24.90 29.98
CA VAL A 132 -16.05 -26.20 30.40
C VAL A 132 -16.66 -26.51 31.76
N SER A 133 -17.64 -27.41 31.79
CA SER A 133 -18.04 -28.14 32.99
C SER A 133 -17.02 -29.24 33.25
N ARG A 134 -16.27 -29.16 34.34
CA ARG A 134 -15.51 -30.30 34.88
C ARG A 134 -16.38 -31.00 35.93
N SER A 135 -16.65 -32.27 35.67
CA SER A 135 -16.97 -33.31 36.66
C SER A 135 -15.79 -33.54 37.61
#